data_AF-A0A0R2IRB0-F1
#
_entry.id   AF-A0A0R2IRB0-F1
#
_cell.length_a   1.000
_cell.length_b   1.000
_cell.length_c   1.000
_cell.angle_alpha   90.00
_cell.angle_beta   90.00
_cell.angle_gamma   90.00
#
_symmetry.space_group_name_H-M   'P 1'
#
loop_
_entity.id
_entity.type
_entity.pdbx_description
1 polymer ?
#
loop_
_entity_poly.entity_id
_entity_poly.type
_entity_poly.pdbx_seq_one_letter_code
_entity_poly.pdbx_strand_id
1 'polypeptide(L)'
;MNGKKLKKIRQQARITKKRSNTNNYLDDIRKYDTLFQDFPQISFLTHNVLESDRLISQGLPPQSLPLLQVPDNFQDTLFQAILKKYPMGDSRGDALWNRYTHALPNLDKQLRSFRDYLEAHYGMWAYIAAPFLKDLAHFINGAPTLEVMAGNGYISAGLQQLGQPIIATDSKDWTKENETGKHALTDIEPLSALNAWEKYQRQIKFVIMSWSPDGVPVDWQLLKAIRESSSDVQLICIGEKFGSSGSRQFWKNASYVDPEGTKKLNQHFSHFDLVHDQVYLIQ
;
A
#
# COMPACT_ATOMS: atom_id res chain seq x y z
N MET A 1 23.44 21.10 19.54
CA MET A 1 22.78 20.98 18.21
C MET A 1 21.32 20.56 18.42
N ASN A 2 20.34 21.27 17.86
CA ASN A 2 18.92 21.12 18.20
C ASN A 2 18.31 19.81 17.65
N GLY A 3 17.56 19.05 18.47
CA GLY A 3 17.05 17.70 18.15
C GLY A 3 16.13 17.62 16.93
N LYS A 4 15.39 18.69 16.62
CA LYS A 4 14.59 18.81 15.39
C LYS A 4 15.46 18.86 14.11
N LYS A 5 16.65 19.47 14.20
CA LYS A 5 17.60 19.59 13.09
C LYS A 5 18.27 18.23 12.81
N LEU A 6 18.60 17.47 13.86
CA LEU A 6 19.09 16.08 13.77
C LEU A 6 18.04 15.12 13.18
N LYS A 7 16.75 15.25 13.55
CA LYS A 7 15.66 14.45 12.96
C LYS A 7 15.50 14.74 11.46
N LYS A 8 15.48 16.02 11.07
CA LYS A 8 15.42 16.43 9.64
C LYS A 8 16.62 15.94 8.84
N ILE A 9 17.83 16.03 9.37
CA ILE A 9 19.05 15.54 8.69
C ILE A 9 19.03 14.01 8.55
N ARG A 10 18.57 13.27 9.57
CA ARG A 10 18.40 11.80 9.48
C ARG A 10 17.31 11.39 8.50
N GLN A 11 16.20 12.13 8.46
CA GLN A 11 15.10 11.90 7.52
C GLN A 11 15.54 12.19 6.08
N GLN A 12 16.24 13.30 5.85
CA GLN A 12 16.84 13.63 4.55
C GLN A 12 17.88 12.61 4.12
N ALA A 13 18.78 12.17 5.01
CA ALA A 13 19.75 11.12 4.70
C ALA A 13 19.08 9.76 4.42
N ARG A 14 17.96 9.44 5.09
CA ARG A 14 17.11 8.27 4.78
C ARG A 14 16.46 8.40 3.41
N ILE A 15 15.91 9.57 3.07
CA ILE A 15 15.29 9.84 1.77
C ILE A 15 16.32 9.76 0.64
N THR A 16 17.51 10.34 0.81
CA THR A 16 18.59 10.30 -0.19
C THR A 16 19.14 8.88 -0.37
N LYS A 17 19.28 8.10 0.72
CA LYS A 17 19.70 6.69 0.66
C LYS A 17 18.60 5.78 0.08
N LYS A 18 17.32 6.05 0.36
CA LYS A 18 16.18 5.38 -0.29
C LYS A 18 16.19 5.63 -1.81
N ARG A 19 16.34 6.89 -2.25
CA ARG A 19 16.40 7.26 -3.67
C ARG A 19 17.57 6.66 -4.46
N SER A 20 18.74 6.44 -3.86
CA SER A 20 19.85 5.78 -4.58
C SER A 20 19.67 4.26 -4.68
N ASN A 21 18.93 3.65 -3.74
CA ASN A 21 18.62 2.22 -3.75
C ASN A 21 17.47 1.87 -4.70
N THR A 22 16.54 2.79 -4.97
CA THR A 22 15.40 2.56 -5.87
C THR A 22 15.79 2.42 -7.33
N ASN A 23 16.84 3.09 -7.81
CA ASN A 23 17.22 3.08 -9.22
C ASN A 23 17.68 1.69 -9.72
N ASN A 24 18.12 0.81 -8.84
CA ASN A 24 18.60 -0.53 -9.20
C ASN A 24 17.66 -1.65 -8.69
N TYR A 25 16.56 -1.33 -8.02
CA TYR A 25 15.71 -2.32 -7.35
C TYR A 25 15.14 -3.35 -8.33
N LEU A 26 14.48 -2.89 -9.41
CA LEU A 26 13.88 -3.78 -10.39
C LEU A 26 14.93 -4.56 -11.19
N ASP A 27 16.10 -3.98 -11.43
CA ASP A 27 17.19 -4.67 -12.11
C ASP A 27 17.76 -5.81 -11.25
N ASP A 28 17.88 -5.59 -9.93
CA ASP A 28 18.22 -6.65 -9.00
C ASP A 28 17.16 -7.77 -9.00
N ILE A 29 15.87 -7.41 -8.99
CA ILE A 29 14.78 -8.40 -9.09
C ILE A 29 14.88 -9.21 -10.39
N ARG A 30 15.08 -8.57 -11.54
CA ARG A 30 15.26 -9.26 -12.84
C ARG A 30 16.50 -10.15 -12.87
N LYS A 31 17.60 -9.69 -12.27
CA LYS A 31 18.84 -10.46 -12.13
C LYS A 31 18.60 -11.72 -11.30
N TYR A 32 17.87 -11.62 -10.19
CA TYR A 32 17.55 -12.80 -9.39
C TYR A 32 16.52 -13.70 -10.05
N ASP A 33 15.54 -13.15 -10.76
CA ASP A 33 14.60 -13.94 -11.58
C ASP A 33 15.35 -14.81 -12.58
N THR A 34 16.31 -14.20 -13.31
CA THR A 34 17.18 -14.93 -14.25
C THR A 34 18.05 -15.96 -13.54
N LEU A 35 18.63 -15.62 -12.39
CA LEU A 35 19.48 -16.53 -11.62
C LEU A 35 18.70 -17.77 -11.17
N PHE A 36 17.48 -17.60 -10.69
CA PHE A 36 16.64 -18.65 -10.11
C PHE A 36 15.53 -19.14 -11.05
N GLN A 37 15.65 -18.92 -12.36
CA GLN A 37 14.61 -19.22 -13.36
C GLN A 37 14.15 -20.70 -13.36
N ASP A 38 15.02 -21.63 -12.93
CA ASP A 38 14.72 -23.05 -12.82
C ASP A 38 13.84 -23.38 -11.58
N PHE A 39 13.53 -22.40 -10.74
CA PHE A 39 12.82 -22.55 -9.47
C PHE A 39 11.50 -21.77 -9.48
N PRO A 40 10.37 -22.41 -9.87
CA PRO A 40 9.08 -21.73 -10.05
C PRO A 40 8.61 -20.93 -8.83
N GLN A 41 8.92 -21.38 -7.62
CA GLN A 41 8.58 -20.67 -6.38
C GLN A 41 9.29 -19.31 -6.23
N ILE A 42 10.50 -19.15 -6.76
CA ILE A 42 11.18 -17.85 -6.80
C ILE A 42 10.64 -17.00 -7.95
N SER A 43 10.52 -17.59 -9.16
CA SER A 43 9.95 -16.90 -10.32
C SER A 43 8.56 -16.36 -10.04
N PHE A 44 7.73 -17.10 -9.31
CA PHE A 44 6.43 -16.62 -8.87
C PHE A 44 6.54 -15.32 -8.04
N LEU A 45 7.46 -15.25 -7.08
CA LEU A 45 7.63 -14.06 -6.23
C LEU A 45 8.19 -12.87 -7.03
N THR A 46 9.22 -13.09 -7.83
CA THR A 46 9.84 -12.03 -8.66
C THR A 46 8.88 -11.53 -9.73
N HIS A 47 8.11 -12.40 -10.38
CA HIS A 47 7.10 -12.01 -11.37
C HIS A 47 5.96 -11.22 -10.76
N ASN A 48 5.51 -11.56 -9.53
CA ASN A 48 4.53 -10.74 -8.83
C ASN A 48 5.06 -9.31 -8.58
N VAL A 49 6.31 -9.15 -8.15
CA VAL A 49 6.92 -7.83 -7.98
C VAL A 49 6.97 -7.05 -9.30
N LEU A 50 7.47 -7.68 -10.37
CA LEU A 50 7.63 -7.04 -11.68
C LEU A 50 6.30 -6.69 -12.33
N GLU A 51 5.30 -7.57 -12.24
CA GLU A 51 3.98 -7.33 -12.81
C GLU A 51 3.21 -6.25 -12.03
N SER A 52 3.33 -6.25 -10.69
CA SER A 52 2.76 -5.18 -9.87
C SER A 52 3.35 -3.82 -10.23
N ASP A 53 4.68 -3.71 -10.36
CA ASP A 53 5.33 -2.48 -10.82
C ASP A 53 4.86 -2.08 -12.23
N ARG A 54 4.79 -3.03 -13.16
CA ARG A 54 4.31 -2.78 -14.53
C ARG A 54 2.90 -2.19 -14.53
N LEU A 55 1.97 -2.76 -13.76
CA LEU A 55 0.59 -2.27 -13.66
C LEU A 55 0.52 -0.88 -13.00
N ILE A 56 1.21 -0.70 -11.86
CA ILE A 56 1.21 0.58 -11.13
C ILE A 56 1.80 1.70 -11.98
N SER A 57 2.89 1.44 -12.71
CA SER A 57 3.51 2.41 -13.63
C SER A 57 2.57 2.89 -14.74
N GLN A 58 1.55 2.09 -15.06
CA GLN A 58 0.52 2.38 -16.06
C GLN A 58 -0.75 2.99 -15.43
N GLY A 59 -0.75 3.27 -14.13
CA GLY A 59 -1.93 3.73 -13.40
C GLY A 59 -3.02 2.67 -13.25
N LEU A 60 -2.67 1.39 -13.39
CA LEU A 60 -3.59 0.27 -13.26
C LEU A 60 -3.46 -0.37 -11.87
N PRO A 61 -4.58 -0.79 -11.25
CA PRO A 61 -4.55 -1.46 -9.96
C PRO A 61 -3.91 -2.85 -10.11
N PRO A 62 -2.89 -3.18 -9.31
CA PRO A 62 -2.20 -4.46 -9.40
C PRO A 62 -3.01 -5.60 -8.74
N GLN A 63 -2.59 -6.86 -8.96
CA GLN A 63 -3.19 -8.02 -8.26
C GLN A 63 -2.71 -8.12 -6.81
N SER A 64 -3.39 -8.93 -5.99
CA SER A 64 -2.93 -9.23 -4.63
C SER A 64 -1.54 -9.87 -4.64
N LEU A 65 -0.69 -9.45 -3.71
CA LEU A 65 0.65 -10.01 -3.58
C LEU A 65 0.63 -11.29 -2.72
N PRO A 66 1.48 -12.27 -3.03
CA PRO A 66 1.81 -13.31 -2.07
C PRO A 66 2.68 -12.72 -0.95
N LEU A 67 2.97 -13.54 0.07
CA LEU A 67 4.02 -13.20 1.03
C LEU A 67 5.37 -13.10 0.29
N LEU A 68 5.90 -11.89 0.15
CA LEU A 68 7.16 -11.61 -0.54
C LEU A 68 8.37 -11.95 0.33
N GLN A 69 8.59 -13.25 0.50
CA GLN A 69 9.68 -13.83 1.27
C GLN A 69 10.10 -15.15 0.61
N VAL A 70 11.40 -15.43 0.63
CA VAL A 70 11.90 -16.75 0.22
C VAL A 70 11.34 -17.81 1.18
N PRO A 71 10.75 -18.92 0.67
CA PRO A 71 10.25 -20.00 1.52
C PRO A 71 11.34 -20.57 2.43
N ASP A 72 11.02 -20.87 3.69
CA ASP A 72 12.02 -21.32 4.66
C ASP A 72 12.72 -22.64 4.25
N ASN A 73 12.02 -23.50 3.52
CA ASN A 73 12.54 -24.77 2.99
C ASN A 73 13.23 -24.63 1.61
N PHE A 74 13.42 -23.41 1.11
CA PHE A 74 13.96 -23.19 -0.24
C PHE A 74 15.39 -23.72 -0.38
N GLN A 75 16.19 -23.59 0.68
CA GLN A 75 17.57 -24.06 0.69
C GLN A 75 17.66 -25.59 0.52
N ASP A 76 16.72 -26.34 1.10
CA ASP A 76 16.64 -27.80 0.89
C ASP A 76 16.23 -28.13 -0.55
N THR A 77 15.27 -27.36 -1.10
CA THR A 77 14.87 -27.52 -2.51
C THR A 77 16.05 -27.29 -3.45
N LEU A 78 16.85 -26.26 -3.17
CA LEU A 78 18.06 -25.94 -3.90
C LEU A 78 19.06 -27.11 -3.84
N PHE A 79 19.33 -27.62 -2.64
CA PHE A 79 20.27 -28.72 -2.42
C PHE A 79 19.85 -29.97 -3.22
N GLN A 80 18.57 -30.35 -3.12
CA GLN A 80 18.04 -31.51 -3.83
C GLN A 80 18.06 -31.32 -5.35
N ALA A 81 17.78 -30.12 -5.86
CA ALA A 81 17.83 -29.82 -7.28
C ALA A 81 19.26 -29.95 -7.84
N ILE A 82 20.27 -29.55 -7.07
CA ILE A 82 21.69 -29.69 -7.46
C ILE A 82 22.10 -31.16 -7.43
N LEU A 83 21.77 -31.90 -6.37
CA LEU A 83 22.12 -33.33 -6.24
C LEU A 83 21.53 -34.20 -7.36
N LYS A 84 20.37 -33.82 -7.92
CA LYS A 84 19.79 -34.49 -9.10
C LYS A 84 20.65 -34.35 -10.36
N LYS A 85 21.44 -33.27 -10.48
CA LYS A 85 22.26 -32.97 -11.67
C LYS A 85 23.74 -33.31 -11.44
N TYR A 86 24.23 -33.20 -10.21
CA TYR A 86 25.62 -33.37 -9.85
C TYR A 86 25.75 -34.23 -8.59
N PRO A 87 26.55 -35.32 -8.62
CA PRO A 87 26.78 -36.11 -7.41
C PRO A 87 27.54 -35.31 -6.35
N MET A 88 27.44 -35.75 -5.10
CA MET A 88 28.15 -35.12 -3.98
C MET A 88 29.67 -35.12 -4.22
N GLY A 89 30.32 -33.98 -4.02
CA GLY A 89 31.75 -33.78 -4.27
C GLY A 89 32.09 -33.36 -5.71
N ASP A 90 31.11 -33.19 -6.60
CA ASP A 90 31.35 -32.56 -7.90
C ASP A 90 31.51 -31.03 -7.75
N SER A 91 32.71 -30.54 -8.08
CA SER A 91 33.05 -29.11 -8.01
C SER A 91 32.08 -28.17 -8.73
N ARG A 92 31.38 -28.64 -9.77
CA ARG A 92 30.37 -27.84 -10.50
C ARG A 92 29.10 -27.69 -9.69
N GLY A 93 28.69 -28.75 -8.99
CA GLY A 93 27.58 -28.73 -8.05
C GLY A 93 27.88 -27.80 -6.87
N ASP A 94 29.09 -27.88 -6.32
CA ASP A 94 29.55 -27.01 -5.22
C ASP A 94 29.58 -25.53 -5.65
N ALA A 95 30.06 -25.24 -6.86
CA ALA A 95 30.06 -23.88 -7.41
C ALA A 95 28.64 -23.31 -7.57
N LEU A 96 27.68 -24.13 -8.04
CA LEU A 96 26.27 -23.74 -8.13
C LEU A 96 25.67 -23.50 -6.74
N TRP A 97 25.90 -24.40 -5.80
CA TRP A 97 25.45 -24.25 -4.42
C TRP A 97 25.93 -22.94 -3.81
N ASN A 98 27.23 -22.66 -3.90
CA ASN A 98 27.83 -21.43 -3.38
C ASN A 98 27.23 -20.18 -4.05
N ARG A 99 27.02 -20.22 -5.38
CA ARG A 99 26.40 -19.10 -6.12
C ARG A 99 24.99 -18.80 -5.61
N TYR A 100 24.16 -19.82 -5.47
CA TYR A 100 22.77 -19.64 -5.04
C TYR A 100 22.65 -19.24 -3.57
N THR A 101 23.36 -19.93 -2.67
CA THR A 101 23.35 -19.62 -1.24
C THR A 101 23.91 -18.24 -0.92
N HIS A 102 24.88 -17.75 -1.69
CA HIS A 102 25.35 -16.37 -1.57
C HIS A 102 24.31 -15.34 -2.04
N ALA A 103 23.54 -15.67 -3.07
CA ALA A 103 22.51 -14.79 -3.61
C ALA A 103 21.23 -14.75 -2.76
N LEU A 104 20.88 -15.85 -2.10
CA LEU A 104 19.58 -16.05 -1.47
C LEU A 104 19.22 -15.00 -0.40
N PRO A 105 20.11 -14.61 0.54
CA PRO A 105 19.79 -13.59 1.54
C PRO A 105 19.54 -12.21 0.90
N ASN A 106 20.22 -11.91 -0.21
CA ASN A 106 20.04 -10.64 -0.91
C ASN A 106 18.71 -10.63 -1.68
N LEU A 107 18.33 -11.74 -2.31
CA LEU A 107 17.00 -11.88 -2.91
C LEU A 107 15.89 -11.71 -1.86
N ASP A 108 15.97 -12.42 -0.74
CA ASP A 108 14.97 -12.33 0.33
C ASP A 108 14.81 -10.88 0.83
N LYS A 109 15.93 -10.19 1.02
CA LYS A 109 15.93 -8.77 1.37
C LYS A 109 15.24 -7.90 0.30
N GLN A 110 15.50 -8.14 -0.98
CA GLN A 110 14.86 -7.36 -2.06
C GLN A 110 13.35 -7.61 -2.12
N LEU A 111 12.90 -8.86 -1.96
CA LEU A 111 11.47 -9.18 -1.92
C LEU A 111 10.76 -8.43 -0.78
N ARG A 112 11.35 -8.45 0.42
CA ARG A 112 10.80 -7.75 1.59
C ARG A 112 10.88 -6.22 1.49
N SER A 113 11.79 -5.70 0.66
CA SER A 113 11.98 -4.26 0.46
C SER A 113 11.06 -3.67 -0.60
N PHE A 114 10.12 -4.43 -1.17
CA PHE A 114 9.20 -3.93 -2.20
C PHE A 114 8.36 -2.75 -1.70
N ARG A 115 7.97 -2.74 -0.42
CA ARG A 115 7.26 -1.61 0.19
C ARG A 115 8.07 -0.31 0.12
N ASP A 116 9.33 -0.38 0.49
CA ASP A 116 10.21 0.79 0.45
C ASP A 116 10.36 1.33 -0.97
N TYR A 117 10.39 0.43 -1.97
CA TYR A 117 10.38 0.82 -3.38
C TYR A 117 9.09 1.54 -3.77
N LEU A 118 7.92 1.00 -3.43
CA LEU A 118 6.62 1.60 -3.77
C LEU A 118 6.42 2.97 -3.09
N GLU A 119 6.82 3.11 -1.83
CA GLU A 119 6.78 4.39 -1.11
C GLU A 119 7.68 5.43 -1.80
N ALA A 120 8.93 5.06 -2.08
CA ALA A 120 9.93 5.99 -2.60
C ALA A 120 9.74 6.34 -4.08
N HIS A 121 9.19 5.42 -4.87
CA HIS A 121 9.00 5.60 -6.32
C HIS A 121 7.61 6.18 -6.65
N TYR A 122 6.56 5.67 -6.00
CA TYR A 122 5.17 5.99 -6.33
C TYR A 122 4.44 6.79 -5.24
N GLY A 123 5.08 7.08 -4.10
CA GLY A 123 4.41 7.70 -2.96
C GLY A 123 3.27 6.83 -2.40
N MET A 124 3.34 5.52 -2.63
CA MET A 124 2.29 4.57 -2.29
C MET A 124 2.59 3.92 -0.93
N TRP A 125 1.84 4.32 0.09
CA TRP A 125 2.04 3.88 1.47
C TRP A 125 1.32 2.57 1.81
N ALA A 126 0.27 2.25 1.06
CA ALA A 126 -0.52 1.04 1.18
C ALA A 126 -0.71 0.40 -0.20
N TYR A 127 -0.69 -0.93 -0.24
CA TYR A 127 -0.80 -1.67 -1.48
C TYR A 127 -2.27 -1.87 -1.87
N ILE A 128 -2.74 -1.09 -2.85
CA ILE A 128 -4.16 -1.07 -3.25
C ILE A 128 -4.39 -2.08 -4.38
N ALA A 129 -4.75 -3.31 -4.01
CA ALA A 129 -4.98 -4.38 -4.98
C ALA A 129 -6.35 -4.27 -5.67
N ALA A 130 -6.42 -4.70 -6.94
CA ALA A 130 -7.64 -4.73 -7.73
C ALA A 130 -8.79 -5.53 -7.07
N PRO A 131 -8.56 -6.68 -6.40
CA PRO A 131 -9.63 -7.37 -5.68
C PRO A 131 -10.24 -6.52 -4.54
N PHE A 132 -9.42 -5.79 -3.77
CA PHE A 132 -9.93 -4.87 -2.74
C PHE A 132 -10.78 -3.75 -3.34
N LEU A 133 -10.35 -3.16 -4.46
CA LEU A 133 -11.14 -2.14 -5.17
C LEU A 133 -12.48 -2.70 -5.67
N LYS A 134 -12.53 -3.97 -6.08
CA LYS A 134 -13.79 -4.64 -6.44
C LYS A 134 -14.71 -4.83 -5.24
N ASP A 135 -14.19 -5.23 -4.08
CA ASP A 135 -14.98 -5.34 -2.85
C ASP A 135 -15.55 -3.98 -2.45
N LEU A 136 -14.73 -2.93 -2.53
CA LEU A 136 -15.14 -1.56 -2.23
C LEU A 136 -16.19 -1.04 -3.22
N ALA A 137 -15.99 -1.27 -4.52
CA ALA A 137 -16.96 -0.93 -5.56
C ALA A 137 -18.30 -1.67 -5.37
N HIS A 138 -18.25 -2.95 -5.00
CA HIS A 138 -19.45 -3.74 -4.71
C HIS A 138 -20.18 -3.21 -3.48
N PHE A 139 -19.45 -2.83 -2.43
CA PHE A 139 -20.02 -2.27 -1.20
C PHE A 139 -20.72 -0.93 -1.45
N ILE A 140 -20.07 0.01 -2.15
CA ILE A 140 -20.67 1.32 -2.44
C ILE A 140 -21.75 1.23 -3.53
N ASN A 141 -21.72 0.21 -4.38
CA ASN A 141 -22.75 -0.15 -5.35
C ASN A 141 -23.28 1.02 -6.20
N GLY A 142 -22.36 1.83 -6.75
CA GLY A 142 -22.70 2.97 -7.59
C GLY A 142 -23.26 4.19 -6.83
N ALA A 143 -23.25 4.17 -5.49
CA ALA A 143 -23.67 5.32 -4.71
C ALA A 143 -22.62 6.45 -4.78
N PRO A 144 -23.05 7.72 -4.89
CA PRO A 144 -22.14 8.85 -4.92
C PRO A 144 -21.24 8.89 -3.69
N THR A 145 -19.92 8.94 -3.92
CA THR A 145 -18.91 8.78 -2.88
C THR A 145 -17.92 9.94 -2.90
N LEU A 146 -17.51 10.39 -1.73
CA LEU A 146 -16.42 11.36 -1.56
C LEU A 146 -15.22 10.64 -0.94
N GLU A 147 -14.06 10.67 -1.59
CA GLU A 147 -12.79 10.36 -0.95
C GLU A 147 -12.17 11.66 -0.41
N VAL A 148 -11.80 11.66 0.87
CA VAL A 148 -10.98 12.70 1.50
C VAL A 148 -9.60 12.13 1.85
N MET A 149 -8.59 12.99 1.83
CA MET A 149 -7.18 12.60 2.08
C MET A 149 -6.70 11.57 1.03
N ALA A 150 -7.09 11.77 -0.23
CA ALA A 150 -6.87 10.81 -1.31
C ALA A 150 -5.39 10.58 -1.65
N GLY A 151 -4.48 11.48 -1.26
CA GLY A 151 -3.06 11.43 -1.58
C GLY A 151 -2.81 11.49 -3.08
N ASN A 152 -2.38 10.37 -3.66
CA ASN A 152 -2.20 10.20 -5.11
C ASN A 152 -3.47 9.69 -5.82
N GLY A 153 -4.55 9.44 -5.08
CA GLY A 153 -5.85 9.05 -5.64
C GLY A 153 -5.92 7.61 -6.14
N TYR A 154 -5.13 6.68 -5.58
CA TYR A 154 -5.13 5.28 -6.00
C TYR A 154 -6.50 4.60 -5.86
N ILE A 155 -7.22 4.88 -4.75
CA ILE A 155 -8.55 4.33 -4.51
C ILE A 155 -9.56 4.95 -5.49
N SER A 156 -9.63 6.29 -5.55
CA SER A 156 -10.51 6.98 -6.49
C SER A 156 -10.27 6.58 -7.95
N ALA A 157 -9.02 6.54 -8.42
CA ALA A 157 -8.70 6.14 -9.78
C ALA A 157 -9.17 4.71 -10.08
N GLY A 158 -8.92 3.77 -9.16
CA GLY A 158 -9.37 2.38 -9.28
C GLY A 158 -10.90 2.25 -9.30
N LEU A 159 -11.60 2.98 -8.43
CA LEU A 159 -13.07 2.97 -8.37
C LEU A 159 -13.70 3.62 -9.62
N GLN A 160 -13.10 4.69 -10.15
CA GLN A 160 -13.53 5.31 -11.41
C GLN A 160 -13.39 4.36 -12.60
N GLN A 161 -12.29 3.60 -12.68
CA GLN A 161 -12.12 2.55 -13.70
C GLN A 161 -13.19 1.45 -13.60
N LEU A 162 -13.74 1.22 -12.40
CA LEU A 162 -14.87 0.32 -12.14
C LEU A 162 -16.24 1.01 -12.30
N GLY A 163 -16.29 2.22 -12.85
CA GLY A 163 -17.53 2.95 -13.13
C GLY A 163 -18.22 3.55 -11.90
N GLN A 164 -17.52 3.67 -10.77
CA GLN A 164 -18.10 4.21 -9.54
C GLN A 164 -18.08 5.75 -9.54
N PRO A 165 -19.17 6.41 -9.10
CA PRO A 165 -19.22 7.87 -9.01
C PRO A 165 -18.51 8.35 -7.74
N ILE A 166 -17.20 8.61 -7.86
CA ILE A 166 -16.36 9.07 -6.75
C ILE A 166 -15.66 10.38 -7.05
N ILE A 167 -15.66 11.28 -6.05
CA ILE A 167 -14.96 12.57 -6.06
C ILE A 167 -13.74 12.45 -5.14
N ALA A 168 -12.55 12.74 -5.63
CA ALA A 168 -11.32 12.71 -4.85
C ALA A 168 -10.92 14.10 -4.36
N THR A 169 -10.62 14.21 -3.06
CA THR A 169 -10.17 15.47 -2.44
C THR A 169 -8.97 15.26 -1.52
N ASP A 170 -8.07 16.24 -1.52
CA ASP A 170 -6.86 16.23 -0.71
C ASP A 170 -6.39 17.67 -0.44
N SER A 171 -5.95 17.99 0.77
CA SER A 171 -5.49 19.36 1.08
C SER A 171 -4.13 19.69 0.47
N LYS A 172 -3.36 18.68 0.04
CA LYS A 172 -1.99 18.77 -0.50
C LYS A 172 -0.95 19.33 0.48
N ASP A 173 -1.28 19.43 1.77
CA ASP A 173 -0.40 20.02 2.80
C ASP A 173 0.94 19.25 2.97
N TRP A 174 0.97 17.97 2.61
CA TRP A 174 2.13 17.09 2.71
C TRP A 174 2.99 16.97 1.44
N THR A 175 2.62 17.60 0.33
CA THR A 175 3.34 17.47 -0.97
C THR A 175 4.81 17.90 -0.93
N LYS A 176 5.22 18.66 0.09
CA LYS A 176 6.60 19.09 0.32
C LYS A 176 7.47 18.05 1.04
N GLU A 177 6.87 17.00 1.62
CA GLU A 177 7.56 16.08 2.54
C GLU A 177 7.91 14.72 1.92
N ASN A 178 7.19 14.28 0.88
CA ASN A 178 7.38 12.97 0.24
C ASN A 178 6.89 12.97 -1.23
N GLU A 179 6.76 11.81 -1.86
CA GLU A 179 6.25 11.66 -3.24
C GLU A 179 4.71 11.58 -3.34
N THR A 180 4.00 11.57 -2.21
CA THR A 180 2.54 11.61 -2.17
C THR A 180 2.02 12.99 -2.58
N GLY A 181 1.01 12.99 -3.45
CA GLY A 181 0.45 14.17 -4.10
C GLY A 181 1.22 14.69 -5.32
N LYS A 182 2.28 13.98 -5.76
CA LYS A 182 3.06 14.32 -6.98
C LYS A 182 2.72 13.45 -8.19
N HIS A 183 2.10 12.29 -7.96
CA HIS A 183 1.78 11.28 -8.97
C HIS A 183 0.28 11.00 -8.96
N ALA A 184 -0.53 12.04 -9.14
CA ALA A 184 -1.98 11.90 -9.13
C ALA A 184 -2.43 11.01 -10.30
N LEU A 185 -3.17 9.95 -9.99
CA LEU A 185 -3.73 9.03 -10.99
C LEU A 185 -5.12 9.45 -11.48
N THR A 186 -5.71 10.46 -10.84
CA THR A 186 -7.02 11.02 -11.17
C THR A 186 -7.06 12.50 -10.77
N ASP A 187 -8.13 13.18 -11.14
CA ASP A 187 -8.39 14.54 -10.70
C ASP A 187 -8.66 14.58 -9.19
N ILE A 188 -7.83 15.32 -8.48
CA ILE A 188 -7.92 15.51 -7.02
C ILE A 188 -8.15 16.98 -6.74
N GLU A 189 -9.35 17.32 -6.26
CA GLU A 189 -9.69 18.68 -5.91
C GLU A 189 -8.95 19.10 -4.63
N PRO A 190 -8.26 20.27 -4.61
CA PRO A 190 -7.47 20.70 -3.47
C PRO A 190 -8.35 21.24 -2.32
N LEU A 191 -9.03 20.33 -1.62
CA LEU A 191 -9.90 20.65 -0.49
C LEU A 191 -9.47 19.87 0.76
N SER A 192 -9.54 20.53 1.91
CA SER A 192 -9.49 19.84 3.20
C SER A 192 -10.73 18.96 3.37
N ALA A 193 -10.65 17.95 4.24
CA ALA A 193 -11.76 17.04 4.50
C ALA A 193 -13.05 17.79 4.94
N LEU A 194 -12.92 18.84 5.75
CA LEU A 194 -14.06 19.65 6.19
C LEU A 194 -14.64 20.50 5.05
N ASN A 195 -13.80 21.14 4.23
CA ASN A 195 -14.28 21.93 3.09
C ASN A 195 -14.96 21.03 2.04
N ALA A 196 -14.41 19.82 1.82
CA ALA A 196 -15.01 18.82 0.94
C ALA A 196 -16.36 18.35 1.48
N TRP A 197 -16.45 18.06 2.78
CA TRP A 197 -17.71 17.73 3.44
C TRP A 197 -18.75 18.85 3.28
N GLU A 198 -18.41 20.09 3.59
CA GLU A 198 -19.33 21.23 3.46
C GLU A 198 -19.88 21.37 2.03
N LYS A 199 -19.02 21.18 1.02
CA LYS A 199 -19.38 21.28 -0.39
C LYS A 199 -20.26 20.12 -0.88
N TYR A 200 -19.96 18.89 -0.45
CA TYR A 200 -20.52 17.68 -1.08
C TYR A 200 -21.49 16.89 -0.23
N GLN A 201 -21.63 17.15 1.09
CA GLN A 201 -22.42 16.32 2.01
C GLN A 201 -23.86 15.99 1.55
N ARG A 202 -24.51 16.88 0.79
CA ARG A 202 -25.88 16.68 0.29
C ARG A 202 -25.98 15.81 -0.96
N GLN A 203 -24.85 15.48 -1.57
CA GLN A 203 -24.76 14.80 -2.87
C GLN A 203 -24.19 13.39 -2.73
N ILE A 204 -23.78 12.98 -1.52
CA ILE A 204 -23.04 11.75 -1.28
C ILE A 204 -23.77 10.82 -0.31
N LYS A 205 -23.43 9.54 -0.39
CA LYS A 205 -23.86 8.49 0.54
C LYS A 205 -22.72 7.89 1.34
N PHE A 206 -21.51 7.95 0.79
CA PHE A 206 -20.31 7.47 1.46
C PHE A 206 -19.23 8.54 1.49
N VAL A 207 -18.50 8.59 2.60
CA VAL A 207 -17.20 9.23 2.68
C VAL A 207 -16.16 8.14 2.89
N ILE A 208 -15.20 8.02 1.98
CA ILE A 208 -13.98 7.25 2.18
C ILE A 208 -12.93 8.18 2.77
N MET A 209 -12.43 7.87 3.96
CA MET A 209 -11.35 8.60 4.61
C MET A 209 -10.10 7.72 4.65
N SER A 210 -9.13 8.08 3.81
CA SER A 210 -7.91 7.30 3.56
C SER A 210 -6.75 7.83 4.41
N TRP A 211 -6.27 7.04 5.39
CA TRP A 211 -5.11 7.34 6.24
C TRP A 211 -5.06 8.78 6.78
N SER A 212 -6.03 9.13 7.63
CA SER A 212 -6.00 10.43 8.32
C SER A 212 -4.66 10.67 9.01
N PRO A 213 -4.05 11.86 8.91
CA PRO A 213 -2.77 12.15 9.52
C PRO A 213 -2.77 11.91 11.04
N ASP A 214 -1.77 11.17 11.53
CA ASP A 214 -1.61 10.93 12.96
C ASP A 214 -1.42 12.25 13.74
N GLY A 215 -2.06 12.33 14.90
CA GLY A 215 -1.98 13.46 15.81
C GLY A 215 -2.73 14.73 15.37
N VAL A 216 -3.35 14.75 14.18
CA VAL A 216 -4.18 15.86 13.71
C VAL A 216 -5.67 15.49 13.89
N PRO A 217 -6.49 16.28 14.59
CA PRO A 217 -7.87 15.90 14.93
C PRO A 217 -8.86 16.05 13.76
N VAL A 218 -8.38 16.09 12.52
CA VAL A 218 -9.19 16.32 11.32
C VAL A 218 -10.19 15.18 11.10
N ASP A 219 -9.81 13.94 11.37
CA ASP A 219 -10.72 12.78 11.38
C ASP A 219 -11.88 12.94 12.35
N TRP A 220 -11.59 13.36 13.58
CA TRP A 220 -12.59 13.55 14.62
C TRP A 220 -13.52 14.71 14.29
N GLN A 221 -12.97 15.80 13.75
CA GLN A 221 -13.77 16.94 13.29
C GLN A 221 -14.71 16.52 12.16
N LEU A 222 -14.22 15.74 11.18
CA LEU A 222 -15.04 15.22 10.10
C LEU A 222 -16.15 14.29 10.63
N LEU A 223 -15.82 13.34 11.50
CA LEU A 223 -16.82 12.43 12.08
C LEU A 223 -17.90 13.18 12.85
N LYS A 224 -17.54 14.22 13.62
CA LYS A 224 -18.53 15.09 14.27
C LYS A 224 -19.39 15.82 13.26
N ALA A 225 -18.80 16.40 12.22
CA ALA A 225 -19.55 17.12 11.19
C ALA A 225 -20.55 16.21 10.45
N ILE A 226 -20.19 14.94 10.23
CA ILE A 226 -21.11 13.92 9.68
C ILE A 226 -22.28 13.69 10.64
N ARG A 227 -21.98 13.41 11.92
CA ARG A 227 -22.99 13.12 12.97
C ARG A 227 -23.92 14.30 13.30
N GLU A 228 -23.41 15.52 13.21
CA GLU A 228 -24.18 16.76 13.44
C GLU A 228 -25.04 17.13 12.23
N SER A 229 -24.82 16.50 11.08
CA SER A 229 -25.61 16.74 9.87
C SER A 229 -26.92 15.94 9.88
N SER A 230 -27.87 16.40 9.07
CA SER A 230 -29.08 15.63 8.73
C SER A 230 -28.85 14.69 7.53
N SER A 231 -27.63 14.64 7.00
CA SER A 231 -27.29 13.83 5.83
C SER A 231 -27.07 12.39 6.27
N ASP A 232 -27.79 11.46 5.66
CA ASP A 232 -27.60 10.02 5.84
C ASP A 232 -26.36 9.56 5.05
N VAL A 233 -25.19 9.70 5.68
CA VAL A 233 -23.87 9.39 5.11
C VAL A 233 -23.12 8.44 6.03
N GLN A 234 -22.58 7.36 5.46
CA GLN A 234 -21.70 6.44 6.18
C GLN A 234 -20.22 6.76 5.95
N LEU A 235 -19.43 6.72 7.02
CA LEU A 235 -17.98 6.89 6.95
C LEU A 235 -17.31 5.52 6.77
N ILE A 236 -16.51 5.38 5.72
CA ILE A 236 -15.63 4.26 5.45
C ILE A 236 -14.21 4.74 5.76
N CYS A 237 -13.66 4.34 6.91
CA CYS A 237 -12.31 4.71 7.31
C CYS A 237 -11.32 3.61 6.93
N ILE A 238 -10.21 3.99 6.29
CA ILE A 238 -9.11 3.08 5.95
C ILE A 238 -7.88 3.53 6.74
N GLY A 239 -7.33 2.64 7.56
CA GLY A 239 -6.13 2.91 8.34
C GLY A 239 -5.92 1.92 9.49
N GLU A 240 -4.93 2.20 10.32
CA GLU A 240 -4.53 1.40 11.48
C GLU A 240 -5.09 2.00 12.79
N LYS A 241 -6.06 1.32 13.39
CA LYS A 241 -6.69 1.73 14.64
C LYS A 241 -5.69 1.76 15.80
N PHE A 242 -5.55 2.92 16.44
CA PHE A 242 -4.57 3.18 17.52
C PHE A 242 -3.10 2.98 17.13
N GLY A 243 -2.81 2.93 15.83
CA GLY A 243 -1.45 2.83 15.30
C GLY A 243 -1.00 4.12 14.64
N SER A 244 -0.59 4.03 13.37
CA SER A 244 0.07 5.07 12.61
C SER A 244 -0.86 6.00 11.80
N SER A 245 -2.18 5.82 11.92
CA SER A 245 -3.17 6.65 11.24
C SER A 245 -4.26 7.10 12.21
N GLY A 246 -4.78 8.30 11.97
CA GLY A 246 -5.88 8.90 12.70
C GLY A 246 -5.58 9.28 14.15
N SER A 247 -6.34 10.23 14.68
CA SER A 247 -6.19 10.69 16.04
C SER A 247 -6.70 9.66 17.06
N ARG A 248 -6.05 9.58 18.22
CA ARG A 248 -6.55 8.78 19.36
C ARG A 248 -7.98 9.18 19.76
N GLN A 249 -8.35 10.45 19.58
CA GLN A 249 -9.70 10.92 19.89
C GLN A 249 -10.74 10.31 18.94
N PHE A 250 -10.47 10.28 17.64
CA PHE A 250 -11.32 9.60 16.67
C PHE A 250 -11.51 8.12 17.01
N TRP A 251 -10.41 7.36 17.17
CA TRP A 251 -10.51 5.92 17.41
C TRP A 251 -11.23 5.53 18.71
N LYS A 252 -11.16 6.39 19.74
CA LYS A 252 -11.89 6.19 21.01
C LYS A 252 -13.39 6.44 20.88
N ASN A 253 -13.81 7.31 19.97
CA ASN A 253 -15.19 7.80 19.87
C ASN A 253 -15.91 7.34 18.59
N ALA A 254 -15.24 6.57 17.73
CA ALA A 254 -15.82 5.93 16.57
C ALA A 254 -16.82 4.83 16.99
N SER A 255 -18.03 4.86 16.41
CA SER A 255 -19.00 3.77 16.55
C SER A 255 -18.86 2.87 15.32
N TYR A 256 -18.41 1.63 15.54
CA TYR A 256 -18.20 0.67 14.47
C TYR A 256 -19.52 -0.02 14.14
N VAL A 257 -19.90 0.01 12.87
CA VAL A 257 -21.17 -0.53 12.37
C VAL A 257 -20.92 -1.59 11.31
N ASP A 258 -21.95 -2.35 10.97
CA ASP A 258 -21.92 -3.39 9.92
C ASP A 258 -20.65 -4.28 9.96
N PRO A 259 -20.55 -5.18 10.95
CA PRO A 259 -19.40 -6.06 11.09
C PRO A 259 -19.23 -7.03 9.90
N GLU A 260 -20.33 -7.42 9.24
CA GLU A 260 -20.27 -8.29 8.07
C GLU A 260 -19.76 -7.55 6.82
N GLY A 261 -20.22 -6.32 6.58
CA GLY A 261 -19.68 -5.45 5.54
C GLY A 261 -18.20 -5.14 5.77
N THR A 262 -17.84 -4.83 7.02
CA THR A 262 -16.44 -4.63 7.43
C THR A 262 -15.58 -5.87 7.14
N LYS A 263 -16.06 -7.06 7.50
CA LYS A 263 -15.34 -8.32 7.24
C LYS A 263 -15.15 -8.56 5.74
N LYS A 264 -16.17 -8.32 4.92
CA LYS A 264 -16.09 -8.45 3.45
C LYS A 264 -15.07 -7.50 2.85
N LEU A 265 -15.09 -6.22 3.24
CA LEU A 265 -14.14 -5.21 2.74
C LEU A 265 -12.68 -5.54 3.09
N ASN A 266 -12.45 -6.18 4.24
CA ASN A 266 -11.10 -6.58 4.66
C ASN A 266 -10.64 -7.93 4.07
N GLN A 267 -11.48 -8.67 3.35
CA GLN A 267 -11.12 -10.00 2.84
C GLN A 267 -9.93 -9.95 1.87
N HIS A 268 -9.88 -8.95 1.00
CA HIS A 268 -8.77 -8.74 0.06
C HIS A 268 -7.89 -7.54 0.41
N PHE A 269 -8.14 -6.88 1.55
CA PHE A 269 -7.27 -5.83 2.04
C PHE A 269 -5.99 -6.46 2.60
N SER A 270 -4.92 -6.39 1.82
CA SER A 270 -3.68 -7.07 2.14
C SER A 270 -2.85 -6.24 3.11
N HIS A 271 -2.39 -6.88 4.19
CA HIS A 271 -1.42 -6.26 5.08
C HIS A 271 -0.11 -6.10 4.31
N PHE A 272 0.39 -4.86 4.30
CA PHE A 272 1.65 -4.56 3.66
C PHE A 272 2.65 -4.26 4.78
N ASP A 273 3.58 -5.19 5.05
CA ASP A 273 4.57 -5.05 6.14
C ASP A 273 3.95 -5.01 7.56
N LEU A 274 4.61 -4.38 8.53
CA LEU A 274 4.21 -4.31 9.95
C LEU A 274 2.98 -3.43 10.26
N VAL A 275 2.40 -2.76 9.27
CA VAL A 275 1.24 -1.88 9.48
C VAL A 275 -0.04 -2.68 9.33
N HIS A 276 -0.89 -2.62 10.35
CA HIS A 276 -2.15 -3.37 10.40
C HIS A 276 -3.34 -2.53 9.93
N ASP A 277 -3.20 -1.97 8.74
CA ASP A 277 -4.27 -1.20 8.11
C ASP A 277 -5.50 -2.08 7.86
N GLN A 278 -6.68 -1.52 8.13
CA GLN A 278 -7.97 -2.16 7.91
C GLN A 278 -8.99 -1.14 7.42
N VAL A 279 -10.08 -1.65 6.86
CA VAL A 279 -11.29 -0.87 6.59
C VAL A 279 -12.23 -0.96 7.78
N TYR A 280 -12.82 0.17 8.18
CA TYR A 280 -13.81 0.28 9.24
C TYR A 280 -15.04 1.03 8.73
N LEU A 281 -16.22 0.46 8.93
CA LEU A 281 -17.48 1.17 8.72
C LEU A 281 -17.88 1.86 10.02
N ILE A 282 -18.08 3.18 9.95
CA ILE A 282 -18.25 4.06 11.11
C ILE A 282 -19.50 4.94 10.93
N GLN A 283 -20.19 5.16 12.04
CA GLN A 283 -21.31 6.11 12.18
C GLN A 283 -21.07 7.05 13.37
#